data_AF-A0A839INQ7-F1
#
_entry.id   AF-A0A839INQ7-F1
#
_cell.length_a   1.000
_cell.length_b   1.000
_cell.length_c   1.000
_cell.angle_alpha   90.00
_cell.angle_beta   90.00
_cell.angle_gamma   90.00
#
_symmetry.space_group_name_H-M   'P 1'
#
loop_
_entity.id
_entity.type
_entity.pdbx_description
1 polymer ?
#
loop_
_entity_poly.entity_id
_entity_poly.type
_entity_poly.pdbx_seq_one_letter_code
_entity_poly.pdbx_strand_id
1 'polypeptide(L)' 'MSDSPFLEIVELSDGDVILQSVDDEQGEPLVRIRFSSEIVEHLGSASFDIAREMLDKAIQDNRLWGDEGEDDLSADRVVH' A
#
# COMPACT_ATOMS: atom_id res chain seq x y z
N MET A 1 5.64 -16.63 20.14
CA MET A 1 6.24 -15.79 19.08
C MET A 1 5.05 -15.21 18.35
N SER A 2 4.88 -13.88 18.32
CA SER A 2 3.84 -13.31 17.45
C SER A 2 4.21 -13.66 16.02
N ASP A 3 3.39 -14.47 15.37
CA ASP A 3 3.56 -14.89 13.98
C ASP A 3 3.07 -13.74 13.09
N SER A 4 3.84 -12.65 13.07
CA SER A 4 3.57 -11.54 12.16
C SER A 4 4.12 -11.94 10.79
N PRO A 5 3.28 -11.99 9.73
CA PRO A 5 3.73 -12.40 8.42
C PRO A 5 4.84 -11.49 7.93
N PHE A 6 5.86 -12.06 7.29
CA PHE A 6 6.87 -11.27 6.61
C PHE A 6 6.27 -10.74 5.31
N LEU A 7 6.28 -9.42 5.16
CA LEU A 7 5.67 -8.75 4.01
C LEU A 7 6.73 -8.15 3.11
N GLU A 8 6.43 -8.11 1.82
CA GLU A 8 7.24 -7.44 0.82
C GLU A 8 6.40 -6.52 -0.08
N ILE A 9 7.05 -5.47 -0.58
CA ILE A 9 6.49 -4.51 -1.52
C ILE A 9 7.13 -4.78 -2.88
N VAL A 10 6.31 -5.06 -3.89
CA VAL A 10 6.78 -5.45 -5.23
C VAL A 10 6.17 -4.53 -6.28
N GLU A 11 7.01 -4.03 -7.20
CA GLU A 11 6.56 -3.36 -8.42
C GLU A 11 6.33 -4.40 -9.53
N LEU A 12 5.14 -4.40 -10.10
CA LEU A 12 4.76 -5.27 -11.20
C LEU A 12 5.17 -4.65 -12.54
N SER A 13 5.19 -5.48 -13.58
CA SER A 13 5.60 -5.05 -14.93
C SER A 13 4.68 -4.01 -15.57
N ASP A 14 3.45 -3.88 -15.07
CA ASP A 14 2.47 -2.86 -15.48
C ASP A 14 2.57 -1.56 -14.66
N GLY A 15 3.51 -1.48 -13.71
CA GLY A 15 3.71 -0.33 -12.83
C GLY A 15 2.78 -0.32 -11.61
N ASP A 16 1.96 -1.35 -11.42
CA ASP A 16 1.22 -1.54 -10.17
C ASP A 16 2.20 -1.87 -9.04
N VAL A 17 1.91 -1.38 -7.83
CA VAL A 17 2.66 -1.72 -6.63
C VAL A 17 1.80 -2.57 -5.73
N ILE A 18 2.31 -3.73 -5.31
CA ILE A 18 1.58 -4.67 -4.45
C ILE A 18 2.30 -4.87 -3.11
N LEU A 19 1.51 -5.15 -2.07
CA LEU A 19 1.98 -5.69 -0.81
C LEU A 19 1.54 -7.16 -0.74
N GLN A 20 2.47 -8.07 -0.50
CA GLN A 20 2.18 -9.50 -0.39
C GLN A 20 2.97 -10.17 0.73
N SER A 21 2.52 -11.37 1.12
CA SER A 21 3.25 -12.21 2.06
C SER A 21 4.41 -12.89 1.34
N VAL A 22 5.61 -12.88 1.94
CA VAL A 22 6.74 -13.65 1.39
C VAL A 22 6.51 -15.15 1.49
N ASP A 23 5.63 -15.58 2.39
CA ASP A 23 5.31 -17.00 2.59
C ASP A 23 4.30 -17.52 1.55
N ASP A 24 3.67 -16.63 0.77
CA ASP A 24 2.67 -16.97 -0.24
C ASP A 24 2.83 -16.13 -1.52
N GLU A 25 3.95 -16.33 -2.23
CA GLU A 25 4.29 -15.62 -3.48
C GLU A 25 3.30 -15.88 -4.64
N GLN A 26 2.42 -16.89 -4.53
CA GLN A 26 1.39 -17.21 -5.52
C GLN A 26 -0.01 -16.79 -5.05
N GLY A 27 -0.11 -16.16 -3.88
CA GLY A 27 -1.35 -15.72 -3.26
C GLY A 27 -1.93 -14.44 -3.87
N GLU A 28 -3.13 -14.08 -3.43
CA GLU A 28 -3.70 -12.78 -3.75
C GLU A 28 -2.96 -11.68 -2.96
N PRO A 29 -2.54 -10.57 -3.62
CA PRO A 29 -1.88 -9.49 -2.91
C PRO A 29 -2.80 -8.89 -1.85
N LEU A 30 -2.22 -8.58 -0.68
CA LEU A 30 -2.93 -7.96 0.44
C LEU A 30 -3.43 -6.55 0.08
N VAL A 31 -2.61 -5.83 -0.69
CA VAL A 31 -2.91 -4.49 -1.20
C VAL A 31 -2.39 -4.37 -2.63
N ARG A 32 -3.14 -3.69 -3.49
CA ARG A 32 -2.72 -3.27 -4.82
C ARG A 32 -2.95 -1.78 -5.00
N ILE A 33 -1.88 -1.06 -5.33
CA ILE A 33 -1.89 0.37 -5.66
C ILE A 33 -1.67 0.50 -7.15
N ARG A 34 -2.62 1.16 -7.83
CA ARG A 34 -2.54 1.44 -9.26
C ARG A 34 -2.60 2.94 -9.48
N PHE A 35 -1.57 3.48 -10.12
CA PHE A 35 -1.58 4.84 -10.63
C PHE A 35 -2.22 4.88 -12.01
N SER A 36 -2.83 6.00 -12.37
CA SER A 36 -3.25 6.21 -13.75
C SER A 36 -2.01 6.30 -14.65
N SER A 37 -2.14 5.84 -15.90
CA SER A 37 -1.05 5.87 -16.87
C SER A 37 -0.46 7.28 -17.06
N GLU A 38 -1.32 8.30 -17.06
CA GLU A 38 -0.89 9.70 -17.12
C GLU A 38 0.05 10.06 -15.95
N ILE A 39 -0.28 9.66 -14.73
CA ILE A 39 0.54 9.96 -13.55
C ILE A 39 1.86 9.18 -13.59
N VAL A 40 1.85 7.92 -14.04
CA VAL A 40 3.08 7.12 -14.20
C VAL A 40 4.02 7.76 -15.20
N GLU A 41 3.52 8.28 -16.32
CA GLU A 41 4.32 9.00 -17.32
C GLU A 41 4.95 10.29 -16.75
N HIS A 42 4.24 10.97 -15.85
CA HIS A 42 4.72 12.23 -15.26
C HIS A 42 5.67 12.01 -14.07
N LEU A 43 5.44 11.00 -13.24
CA LEU A 43 6.19 10.73 -12.02
C LEU A 43 7.31 9.70 -12.22
N GLY A 44 7.20 8.82 -13.21
CA GLY A 44 8.16 7.75 -13.46
C GLY A 44 8.41 6.92 -12.19
N SER A 45 9.68 6.78 -11.83
CA SER A 45 10.13 6.03 -10.64
C SER A 45 9.61 6.60 -9.32
N ALA A 46 9.22 7.88 -9.27
CA ALA A 46 8.65 8.47 -8.06
C ALA A 46 7.30 7.84 -7.68
N SER A 47 6.59 7.22 -8.63
CA SER A 47 5.33 6.51 -8.34
C SER A 47 5.54 5.36 -7.37
N PHE A 48 6.64 4.60 -7.53
CA PHE A 48 7.01 3.52 -6.63
C PHE A 48 7.36 4.04 -5.24
N ASP A 49 8.20 5.08 -5.17
CA ASP A 49 8.59 5.70 -3.90
C ASP A 49 7.37 6.21 -3.11
N ILE A 50 6.40 6.83 -3.79
CA ILE A 50 5.15 7.30 -3.19
C ILE A 50 4.34 6.12 -2.65
N ALA A 51 4.15 5.07 -3.44
CA ALA A 51 3.42 3.88 -3.01
C ALA A 51 4.09 3.22 -1.79
N ARG A 52 5.42 3.13 -1.79
CA ARG A 52 6.18 2.58 -0.66
C ARG A 52 5.96 3.40 0.61
N GLU A 53 6.11 4.73 0.54
CA GLU A 53 5.89 5.60 1.72
C GLU A 53 4.45 5.54 2.23
N MET A 54 3.45 5.43 1.33
CA MET A 54 2.05 5.24 1.71
C MET A 54 1.82 3.94 2.48
N LEU A 55 2.42 2.85 1.99
CA LEU A 55 2.35 1.55 2.65
C LEU A 55 3.08 1.60 3.99
N ASP A 56 4.34 2.05 4.01
CA ASP A 56 5.16 2.18 5.23
C ASP A 56 4.43 2.97 6.31
N LYS A 57 3.77 4.06 5.93
CA LYS A 57 3.00 4.88 6.87
C LYS A 57 1.78 4.14 7.41
N ALA A 58 1.03 3.44 6.54
CA ALA A 58 -0.09 2.61 6.97
C ALA A 58 0.35 1.44 7.87
N ILE A 59 1.57 0.91 7.67
CA ILE A 59 2.22 -0.09 8.52
C ILE A 59 2.48 0.46 9.91
N GLN A 60 3.18 1.58 9.96
CA GLN A 60 3.57 2.23 11.21
C GLN A 60 2.37 2.67 12.04
N ASP A 61 1.31 3.14 11.39
CA ASP A 61 0.08 3.58 12.04
C ASP A 61 -0.84 2.40 12.41
N ASN A 62 -0.39 1.15 12.23
CA ASN A 62 -1.11 -0.11 12.53
C ASN A 62 -2.49 -0.24 11.83
N ARG A 63 -2.75 0.58 10.79
CA ARG A 63 -4.06 0.65 10.13
C ARG A 63 -4.35 -0.55 9.25
N LEU A 64 -3.33 -1.27 8.75
CA LEU A 64 -3.58 -2.51 8.00
C LEU A 64 -3.82 -3.74 8.89
N TRP A 65 -3.49 -3.69 10.19
CA TRP A 65 -3.66 -4.83 11.12
C TRP A 65 -4.86 -4.64 12.06
N GLY A 66 -5.64 -3.57 11.87
CA GLY A 66 -6.94 -3.40 12.51
C GLY A 66 -6.86 -3.21 14.02
N ASP A 67 -5.97 -2.36 14.52
CA ASP A 67 -6.23 -1.73 15.82
C ASP A 67 -7.17 -0.55 15.56
N GLU A 68 -8.39 -0.65 16.07
CA GLU A 68 -9.35 0.45 16.15
C GLU A 68 -8.83 1.48 17.17
N GLY A 69 -7.68 2.09 16.89
CA GLY A 69 -7.33 3.37 17.46
C GLY A 69 -8.34 4.37 16.94
N GLU A 70 -9.10 4.97 17.86
CA GLU A 70 -10.13 5.97 17.61
C GLU A 70 -9.57 7.20 16.87
N ASP A 71 -9.28 7.08 15.58
CA ASP A 71 -9.00 8.21 14.72
C ASP A 71 -10.33 8.66 14.11
N ASP A 72 -10.84 9.72 14.70
CA ASP A 72 -11.88 10.61 14.20
C ASP A 72 -11.61 11.02 12.75
N LEU A 73 -11.99 10.18 11.79
CA LEU A 73 -12.09 10.55 10.37
C LEU A 73 -13.42 11.27 10.08
N SER A 74 -13.91 12.09 11.00
CA SER A 74 -14.90 13.13 10.69
C SER A 74 -14.24 14.31 9.98
N ALA A 75 -13.69 14.05 8.79
CA ALA A 75 -13.34 15.11 7.85
C ALA A 75 -13.77 14.70 6.44
N ASP A 76 -15.06 14.88 6.22
CA ASP A 76 -15.67 15.33 4.98
C ASP A 76 -14.65 15.86 3.95
N ARG A 77 -14.29 15.03 2.97
CA ARG A 77 -13.76 15.50 1.68
C ARG A 77 -14.29 14.59 0.57
N VAL A 78 -15.57 14.76 0.26
CA VAL A 78 -16.02 14.54 -1.12
C VAL A 78 -15.34 15.62 -1.96
N VAL A 79 -14.37 15.23 -2.78
CA VAL A 79 -13.84 16.13 -3.80
C VAL A 79 -14.90 16.23 -4.90
N HIS A 80 -15.59 17.37 -4.96
CA HIS A 80 -16.47 17.75 -6.06
C HIS A 80 -15.69 18.42 -7.18
#